data_AF-A0A530BZZ9-F1
#
_entry.id   AF-A0A530BZZ9-F1
#
_cell.length_a   1.000
_cell.length_b   1.000
_cell.length_c   1.000
_cell.angle_alpha   90.00
_cell.angle_beta   90.00
_cell.angle_gamma   90.00
#
_symmetry.space_group_name_H-M   'P 1'
#
loop_
_entity.id
_entity.type
_entity.pdbx_description
1 polymer ?
#
loop_
_entity_poly.entity_id
_entity_poly.type
_entity_poly.pdbx_seq_one_letter_code
_entity_poly.pdbx_strand_id
1 'polypeptide(L)'
;MSPNQIAAALAKALGREVEARTVPRERWETIFREQGMRHPEMRMRMLDGFNEGWIDFRDPDTLGRQGRIGIDEAIAKLVGPPDRI
;
A
#
# COMPACT_ATOMS: atom_id res chain seq x y z
N MET A 1 5.32 -1.87 9.58
CA MET A 1 4.52 -0.74 9.03
C MET A 1 3.09 -1.24 8.86
N SER A 2 2.09 -0.50 9.31
CA SER A 2 0.67 -0.87 9.18
C SER A 2 -0.07 -0.05 8.12
N PRO A 3 -1.21 -0.52 7.60
CA PRO A 3 -2.05 0.28 6.70
C PRO A 3 -2.47 1.64 7.31
N ASN A 4 -2.70 1.71 8.62
CA ASN A 4 -3.04 2.95 9.30
C ASN A 4 -1.90 3.97 9.30
N GLN A 5 -0.64 3.52 9.35
CA GLN A 5 0.52 4.42 9.22
C GLN A 5 0.60 5.02 7.82
N ILE A 6 0.26 4.24 6.78
CA ILE A 6 0.20 4.73 5.39
C ILE A 6 -0.94 5.74 5.23
N ALA A 7 -2.12 5.45 5.79
CA ALA A 7 -3.28 6.35 5.77
C ALA A 7 -2.95 7.70 6.45
N ALA A 8 -2.28 7.68 7.61
CA ALA A 8 -1.85 8.90 8.29
C ALA A 8 -0.87 9.73 7.44
N ALA A 9 0.10 9.09 6.78
CA ALA A 9 1.04 9.77 5.89
C ALA A 9 0.33 10.39 4.66
N LEU A 10 -0.64 9.68 4.08
CA LEU A 10 -1.48 10.19 3.00
C LEU A 10 -2.35 11.36 3.45
N ALA A 11 -2.97 11.29 4.63
CA ALA A 11 -3.79 12.37 5.17
C ALA A 11 -2.96 13.65 5.34
N LYS A 12 -1.75 13.52 5.88
CA LYS A 12 -0.78 14.62 6.01
C LYS A 12 -0.39 15.22 4.67
N ALA A 13 -0.09 14.38 3.66
CA ALA A 13 0.33 14.86 2.35
C ALA A 13 -0.81 15.50 1.53
N LEU A 14 -2.04 14.98 1.65
CA LEU A 14 -3.21 15.44 0.89
C LEU A 14 -3.98 16.58 1.58
N GLY A 15 -3.72 16.86 2.86
CA GLY A 15 -4.43 17.88 3.63
C GLY A 15 -5.91 17.55 3.88
N ARG A 16 -6.29 16.27 3.89
CA ARG A 16 -7.66 15.79 4.14
C ARG A 16 -7.65 14.48 4.90
N GLU A 17 -8.78 14.12 5.50
CA GLU A 17 -8.90 12.83 6.19
C GLU A 17 -8.75 11.65 5.21
N VAL A 18 -7.98 10.65 5.63
CA VAL A 18 -7.75 9.40 4.90
C VAL A 18 -7.80 8.25 5.90
N GLU A 19 -8.59 7.23 5.58
CA GLU A 19 -8.77 6.04 6.41
C GLU A 19 -8.39 4.78 5.63
N ALA A 20 -7.70 3.85 6.28
CA ALA A 20 -7.51 2.52 5.75
C ALA A 20 -8.77 1.68 6.02
N ARG A 21 -9.35 1.10 4.97
CA ARG A 21 -10.51 0.20 5.07
C ARG A 21 -10.17 -1.16 4.51
N THR A 22 -10.38 -2.21 5.30
CA THR A 22 -10.21 -3.58 4.84
C THR A 22 -11.24 -3.89 3.76
N VAL A 23 -10.80 -4.47 2.66
CA VAL A 23 -11.67 -4.96 1.59
C VAL A 23 -11.76 -6.50 1.72
N PRO A 24 -12.96 -7.09 1.83
CA PRO A 24 -13.13 -8.54 1.86
C PRO A 24 -12.48 -9.21 0.65
N ARG A 25 -11.83 -10.36 0.85
CA ARG A 25 -11.02 -11.03 -0.18
C ARG A 25 -11.84 -11.41 -1.42
N GLU A 26 -13.11 -11.71 -1.23
CA GLU A 26 -14.08 -12.11 -2.25
C GLU A 26 -14.44 -10.94 -3.17
N ARG A 27 -14.25 -9.70 -2.71
CA ARG A 27 -14.53 -8.48 -3.48
C ARG A 27 -13.38 -8.06 -4.40
N TRP A 28 -12.18 -8.59 -4.17
CA TRP A 28 -10.97 -8.08 -4.84
C TRP A 28 -11.03 -8.22 -6.35
N GLU A 29 -11.49 -9.38 -6.85
CA GLU A 29 -11.55 -9.62 -8.29
C GLU A 29 -12.48 -8.64 -8.99
N THR A 30 -13.70 -8.46 -8.46
CA THR A 30 -14.68 -7.50 -8.98
C THR A 30 -14.10 -6.10 -9.04
N ILE A 31 -13.52 -5.62 -7.94
CA ILE A 31 -12.94 -4.27 -7.85
C ILE A 31 -11.79 -4.09 -8.85
N PHE A 32 -10.88 -5.06 -8.96
CA PHE A 32 -9.77 -4.95 -9.90
C PHE A 32 -10.24 -4.94 -11.36
N ARG A 33 -11.25 -5.75 -11.70
CA ARG A 33 -11.85 -5.74 -13.04
C ARG A 33 -12.56 -4.41 -13.34
N GLU A 34 -13.32 -3.88 -12.39
CA GLU A 34 -13.96 -2.55 -12.49
C GLU A 34 -12.93 -1.42 -12.71
N GLN A 35 -11.72 -1.57 -12.16
CA GLN A 35 -10.60 -0.65 -12.36
C GLN A 35 -9.80 -0.91 -13.66
N GLY A 36 -10.27 -1.82 -14.52
CA GLY A 36 -9.67 -2.08 -15.84
C GLY A 36 -8.64 -3.21 -15.88
N MET A 37 -8.49 -4.00 -14.82
CA MET A 37 -7.55 -5.13 -14.80
C MET A 37 -8.11 -6.33 -15.55
N ARG A 38 -7.36 -6.84 -16.54
CA ARG A 38 -7.76 -8.01 -17.35
C ARG A 38 -7.49 -9.35 -16.66
N HIS A 39 -6.36 -9.45 -15.95
CA HIS A 39 -5.89 -10.68 -15.30
C HIS A 39 -5.53 -10.42 -13.83
N PRO A 40 -6.54 -10.21 -12.95
CA PRO A 40 -6.32 -9.85 -11.55
C PRO A 40 -5.75 -10.98 -10.68
N GLU A 41 -5.82 -12.23 -11.13
CA GLU A 41 -5.57 -13.43 -10.35
C GLU A 41 -4.16 -13.44 -9.75
N MET A 42 -3.15 -13.08 -10.55
CA MET A 42 -1.75 -13.03 -10.10
C MET A 42 -1.52 -11.94 -9.06
N ARG A 43 -2.18 -10.78 -9.19
CA ARG A 43 -2.08 -9.70 -8.21
C ARG A 43 -2.76 -10.08 -6.90
N MET A 44 -3.94 -10.69 -6.97
CA MET A 44 -4.64 -11.17 -5.78
C MET A 44 -3.80 -12.19 -5.02
N ARG A 45 -3.21 -13.18 -5.71
CA ARG A 45 -2.33 -14.17 -5.07
C ARG A 45 -1.11 -13.54 -4.42
N MET A 46 -0.50 -12.54 -5.06
CA MET A 46 0.60 -11.79 -4.46
C MET A 46 0.18 -11.07 -3.16
N LEU A 47 -1.00 -10.44 -3.16
CA LEU A 47 -1.55 -9.77 -1.97
C LEU A 47 -1.88 -10.76 -0.86
N ASP A 48 -2.43 -11.93 -1.19
CA ASP A 48 -2.61 -13.02 -0.23
C ASP A 48 -1.28 -13.38 0.43
N GLY A 49 -0.20 -13.42 -0.35
CA GLY A 49 1.12 -13.75 0.18
C GLY A 49 1.73 -12.76 1.14
N PHE A 50 1.50 -11.47 0.91
CA PHE A 50 1.88 -10.47 1.90
C PHE A 50 1.00 -10.55 3.16
N ASN A 51 -0.31 -10.80 3.01
CA ASN A 51 -1.23 -10.83 4.15
C ASN A 51 -1.09 -12.09 5.02
N GLU A 52 -0.81 -13.23 4.39
CA GLU A 52 -0.62 -14.53 5.05
C GLU A 52 0.84 -14.76 5.48
N GLY A 53 1.76 -13.87 5.08
CA GLY A 53 3.16 -13.90 5.51
C GLY A 53 4.05 -14.91 4.77
N TRP A 54 3.59 -15.51 3.67
CA TRP A 54 4.43 -16.39 2.86
C TRP A 54 5.27 -15.65 1.81
N ILE A 55 4.95 -14.38 1.52
CA ILE A 55 5.89 -13.42 0.93
C ILE A 55 6.39 -12.52 2.04
N ASP A 56 7.61 -12.78 2.48
CA ASP A 56 8.32 -11.94 3.43
C ASP A 56 9.80 -11.87 3.05
N PHE A 57 10.53 -10.93 3.65
CA PHE A 57 11.97 -10.90 3.58
C PHE A 57 12.55 -12.13 4.28
N ARG A 58 13.42 -12.85 3.58
CA ARG A 58 14.18 -13.94 4.18
C ARG A 58 15.16 -13.37 5.21
N ASP A 59 15.17 -13.95 6.41
CA ASP A 59 16.04 -13.57 7.52
C ASP A 59 16.06 -12.06 7.78
N PRO A 60 14.91 -11.43 8.11
CA PRO A 60 14.80 -9.97 8.19
C PRO A 60 15.77 -9.36 9.22
N ASP A 61 16.12 -10.11 10.26
CA ASP A 61 17.04 -9.68 11.31
C ASP A 61 18.51 -9.72 10.89
N THR A 62 18.88 -10.49 9.85
CA THR A 62 20.28 -10.69 9.45
C THR A 62 20.60 -10.16 8.05
N LEU A 63 19.63 -10.18 7.14
CA LEU A 63 19.76 -9.72 5.76
C LEU A 63 18.97 -8.44 5.47
N GLY A 64 18.14 -7.98 6.40
CA GLY A 64 17.37 -6.75 6.27
C GLY A 64 18.28 -5.52 6.16
N ARG A 65 18.04 -4.70 5.13
CA ARG A 65 18.67 -3.37 5.00
C ARG A 65 17.58 -2.31 5.02
N GLN A 66 17.67 -1.37 5.97
CA GLN A 66 16.78 -0.23 6.03
C GLN A 66 17.40 1.00 5.37
N GLY A 67 16.64 1.63 4.49
CA GLY A 67 16.99 2.93 3.91
C GLY A 67 16.73 4.09 4.88
N ARG A 68 17.10 5.31 4.48
CA ARG A 68 16.88 6.53 5.27
C ARG A 68 15.52 7.20 5.03
N ILE A 69 14.82 6.82 3.97
CA ILE A 69 13.57 7.45 3.55
C ILE A 69 12.42 6.92 4.39
N GLY A 70 11.80 7.80 5.17
CA GLY A 70 10.61 7.49 5.95
C GLY A 70 9.33 7.50 5.10
N ILE A 71 8.25 6.92 5.64
CA ILE A 71 6.95 6.83 4.93
C ILE A 71 6.38 8.20 4.56
N ASP A 72 6.48 9.19 5.45
CA ASP A 72 6.03 10.56 5.19
C ASP A 72 6.75 11.18 3.99
N GLU A 73 8.08 11.01 3.92
CA GLU A 73 8.89 11.54 2.83
C GLU A 73 8.57 10.85 1.51
N ALA A 74 8.41 9.52 1.54
CA ALA A 74 8.04 8.74 0.36
C ALA A 74 6.66 9.16 -0.18
N ILE A 75 5.65 9.27 0.69
CA ILE A 75 4.28 9.64 0.29
C ILE A 75 4.22 11.08 -0.21
N ALA A 76 4.89 12.03 0.44
CA ALA A 76 4.95 13.41 -0.02
C ALA A 76 5.53 13.52 -1.45
N LYS A 77 6.55 12.71 -1.77
CA LYS A 77 7.12 12.65 -3.13
C LYS A 77 6.16 12.02 -4.16
N LEU A 78 5.35 11.05 -3.77
CA LEU A 78 4.39 10.38 -4.65
C LEU A 78 3.16 11.24 -4.98
N VAL A 79 2.66 11.99 -4.00
CA VAL A 79 1.48 12.87 -4.19
C VAL A 79 1.82 14.06 -5.08
N GLY A 80 3.08 14.50 -5.11
CA GLY A 80 3.50 15.70 -5.82
C GLY A 80 3.06 16.98 -5.09
N PRO A 81 3.41 18.17 -5.62
CA PRO A 81 2.95 19.43 -5.05
C PRO A 81 1.42 19.49 -5.13
N PRO A 82 0.73 20.04 -4.11
CA PRO A 82 -0.70 20.28 -4.20
C PRO A 82 -0.98 21.15 -5.43
N ASP A 83 -2.02 20.81 -6.19
CA ASP A 83 -2.45 21.58 -7.35
C ASP A 83 -2.56 23.05 -6.94
N ARG A 84 -1.81 23.92 -7.64
CA ARG A 84 -1.97 25.37 -7.51
C ARG A 84 -3.33 25.73 -8.09
N ILE A 85 -4.31 25.93 -7.22
CA ILE A 85 -5.56 26.64 -7.55
C ILE A 85 -5.22 28.12 -7.76
#